data_AF-A0A9D6LX55-F1
#
_entry.id   AF-A0A9D6LX55-F1
#
_cell.length_a   1.000
_cell.length_b   1.000
_cell.length_c   1.000
_cell.angle_alpha   90.00
_cell.angle_beta   90.00
_cell.angle_gamma   90.00
#
_symmetry.space_group_name_H-M   'P 1'
#
loop_
_entity.id
_entity.type
_entity.pdbx_description
1 polymer ?
#
loop_
_entity_poly.entity_id
_entity_poly.type
_entity_poly.pdbx_seq_one_letter_code
_entity_poly.pdbx_strand_id
1 'polypeptide(L)'
;MSDSLAPSVAIAQIFSSARVDAKHWQVAWKIENRGDAPLTIHSAWLPHSQFRAPEKQFGNLEIAPRARTQIGFVVEFAAPRATEIENAFLIMRVNYRGAAWKIFARVRVHIEQNRAPRATTELITVQKTEGR
;
A
#
# COMPACT_ATOMS: atom_id res chain seq x y z
N MET A 1 20.25 9.74 -17.75
CA MET A 1 19.27 9.26 -16.75
C MET A 1 17.99 9.00 -17.50
N SER A 2 17.42 7.79 -17.43
CA SER A 2 16.22 7.46 -18.20
C SER A 2 14.98 7.99 -17.49
N ASP A 3 14.34 9.02 -18.05
CA ASP A 3 13.02 9.49 -17.60
C ASP A 3 11.99 8.40 -17.93
N SER A 4 11.51 7.72 -16.89
CA SER A 4 10.41 6.75 -17.04
C SER A 4 9.08 7.50 -17.04
N LEU A 5 8.24 7.23 -18.04
CA LEU A 5 6.87 7.77 -18.09
C LEU A 5 5.96 7.16 -17.03
N ALA A 6 6.29 5.98 -16.51
CA ALA A 6 5.55 5.32 -15.45
C ALA A 6 6.14 5.67 -14.06
N PRO A 7 5.29 5.77 -13.02
CA PRO A 7 5.77 6.01 -11.66
C PRO A 7 6.68 4.86 -11.19
N SER A 8 7.75 5.20 -10.50
CA SER A 8 8.61 4.26 -9.78
C SER A 8 8.43 4.48 -8.29
N VAL A 9 8.08 3.44 -7.54
CA VAL A 9 7.86 3.55 -6.09
C VAL A 9 8.49 2.39 -5.33
N ALA A 10 8.82 2.63 -4.07
CA ALA A 10 9.03 1.58 -3.09
C ALA A 10 7.98 1.66 -1.98
N ILE A 11 7.52 0.50 -1.54
CA ILE A 11 6.45 0.34 -0.57
C ILE A 11 6.92 -0.67 0.45
N ALA A 12 6.82 -0.33 1.72
CA ALA A 12 7.15 -1.23 2.82
C ALA A 12 6.22 -0.99 4.00
N GLN A 13 5.80 -2.05 4.69
CA GLN A 13 5.10 -1.90 5.95
C GLN A 13 6.07 -1.32 7.00
N ILE A 14 5.55 -0.43 7.85
CA ILE A 14 6.22 0.00 9.07
C ILE A 14 5.92 -1.08 10.13
N PHE A 15 6.96 -1.66 10.71
CA PHE A 15 6.85 -2.84 11.58
C PHE A 15 5.97 -2.64 12.83
N SER A 16 5.69 -1.39 13.22
CA SER A 16 4.83 -1.10 14.36
C SER A 16 3.35 -1.18 13.97
N SER A 17 2.77 -2.39 14.00
CA SER A 17 1.32 -2.57 13.99
C SER A 17 0.75 -2.56 15.41
N ALA A 18 -0.38 -1.90 15.62
CA ALA A 18 -1.06 -1.86 16.91
C ALA A 18 -2.41 -2.57 16.83
N ARG A 19 -2.75 -3.38 17.83
CA ARG A 19 -4.07 -4.01 17.88
C ARG A 19 -5.11 -2.96 18.25
N VAL A 20 -6.16 -2.84 17.44
CA VAL A 20 -7.30 -1.95 17.71
C VAL A 20 -8.35 -2.71 18.51
N ASP A 21 -8.70 -3.93 18.09
CA ASP A 21 -9.62 -4.81 18.79
C ASP A 21 -9.36 -6.30 18.47
N ALA A 22 -10.33 -7.17 18.75
CA ALA A 22 -10.24 -8.60 18.52
C ALA A 22 -9.86 -8.99 17.08
N LYS A 23 -10.35 -8.26 16.08
CA LYS A 23 -10.21 -8.53 14.63
C LYS A 23 -9.52 -7.41 13.87
N HIS A 24 -9.26 -6.26 14.49
CA HIS A 24 -8.69 -5.11 13.78
C HIS A 24 -7.29 -4.74 14.25
N TRP A 25 -6.45 -4.38 13.29
CA TRP A 25 -5.09 -3.92 13.50
C TRP A 25 -4.85 -2.60 12.78
N GLN A 26 -4.17 -1.68 13.42
CA GLN A 26 -3.58 -0.52 12.78
C GLN A 26 -2.29 -0.95 12.10
N VAL A 27 -2.19 -0.77 10.79
CA VAL A 27 -0.97 -0.99 10.00
C VAL A 27 -0.59 0.28 9.27
N ALA A 28 0.70 0.54 9.14
CA ALA A 28 1.21 1.70 8.42
C ALA A 28 2.20 1.28 7.33
N TRP A 29 2.28 2.08 6.27
CA TRP A 29 3.09 1.83 5.10
C TRP A 29 3.93 3.06 4.80
N LYS A 30 5.21 2.86 4.56
CA LYS A 30 6.11 3.85 3.99
C LYS A 30 6.04 3.76 2.47
N ILE A 31 5.73 4.87 1.83
CA ILE A 31 5.68 5.00 0.36
C ILE A 31 6.79 5.96 -0.05
N GLU A 32 7.69 5.52 -0.91
CA GLU A 32 8.80 6.31 -1.44
C GLU A 32 8.59 6.51 -2.94
N ASN A 33 8.57 7.77 -3.36
CA ASN A 33 8.55 8.13 -4.78
C ASN A 33 9.99 8.07 -5.31
N ARG A 34 10.30 7.04 -6.08
CA ARG A 34 11.58 6.86 -6.78
C ARG A 34 11.56 7.43 -8.19
N GLY A 35 10.45 8.05 -8.58
CA GLY A 35 10.34 8.84 -9.78
C GLY A 35 11.08 10.17 -9.70
N ASP A 36 11.01 10.88 -10.81
CA ASP A 36 11.57 12.21 -11.05
C ASP A 36 10.50 13.31 -11.07
N ALA A 37 9.21 12.94 -11.05
CA ALA A 37 8.08 13.85 -10.96
C ALA A 37 7.29 13.62 -9.66
N PRO A 38 6.47 14.58 -9.21
CA PRO A 38 5.57 14.38 -8.09
C PRO A 38 4.60 13.21 -8.31
N LEU A 39 4.35 12.46 -7.25
CA LEU A 39 3.36 11.39 -7.21
C LEU A 39 2.23 11.81 -6.26
N THR A 40 1.01 11.93 -6.78
CA THR A 40 -0.16 12.28 -5.97
C THR A 40 -0.97 11.03 -5.69
N ILE A 41 -1.10 10.65 -4.42
CA ILE A 41 -1.97 9.54 -3.99
C ILE A 41 -3.37 10.08 -3.73
N HIS A 42 -4.35 9.52 -4.45
CA HIS A 42 -5.76 9.85 -4.29
C HIS A 42 -6.41 8.99 -3.23
N SER A 43 -6.20 7.68 -3.35
CA SER A 43 -6.77 6.69 -2.46
C SER A 43 -5.96 5.42 -2.42
N ALA A 44 -6.16 4.62 -1.38
CA ALA A 44 -5.68 3.25 -1.34
C ALA A 44 -6.60 2.33 -0.54
N TRP A 45 -6.48 1.03 -0.79
CA TRP A 45 -7.25 -0.02 -0.12
C TRP A 45 -6.52 -1.35 -0.12
N LEU A 46 -7.03 -2.28 0.70
CA LEU A 46 -6.59 -3.67 0.75
C LEU A 46 -7.81 -4.58 0.53
N PRO A 47 -7.93 -5.28 -0.61
CA PRO A 47 -9.15 -6.01 -0.95
C PRO A 47 -9.13 -7.49 -0.50
N HIS A 48 -8.06 -7.98 0.13
CA HIS A 48 -7.91 -9.40 0.42
C HIS A 48 -8.88 -9.88 1.51
N SER A 49 -9.56 -11.01 1.31
CA SER A 49 -10.64 -11.49 2.20
C SER A 49 -10.23 -11.63 3.67
N GLN A 50 -8.96 -11.94 3.94
CA GLN A 50 -8.39 -12.14 5.28
C GLN A 50 -7.54 -10.96 5.79
N PHE A 51 -7.19 -10.00 4.93
CA PHE A 51 -6.38 -8.83 5.27
C PHE A 51 -6.90 -7.66 4.43
N ARG A 52 -7.97 -7.03 4.92
CA ARG A 52 -8.71 -6.01 4.18
C ARG A 52 -8.83 -4.70 4.91
N ALA A 53 -8.84 -3.62 4.15
CA ALA A 53 -9.30 -2.32 4.58
C ALA A 53 -10.09 -1.69 3.43
N PRO A 54 -11.22 -1.02 3.73
CA PRO A 54 -11.96 -0.27 2.73
C PRO A 54 -11.10 0.82 2.10
N GLU A 55 -11.58 1.36 0.98
CA GLU A 55 -10.92 2.49 0.34
C GLU A 55 -10.87 3.71 1.23
N LYS A 56 -9.65 4.21 1.46
CA LYS A 56 -9.37 5.45 2.16
C LYS A 56 -9.00 6.52 1.15
N GLN A 57 -9.72 7.64 1.18
CA GLN A 57 -9.42 8.83 0.39
C GLN A 57 -8.40 9.70 1.12
N PHE A 58 -7.47 10.30 0.38
CA PHE A 58 -6.42 11.17 0.92
C PHE A 58 -6.51 12.63 0.44
N GLY A 59 -7.41 12.95 -0.49
CA GLY A 59 -7.63 14.32 -0.95
C GLY A 59 -6.40 14.95 -1.65
N ASN A 60 -5.64 14.14 -2.39
CA ASN A 60 -4.39 14.49 -3.08
C ASN A 60 -3.14 14.54 -2.18
N LEU A 61 -2.78 13.42 -1.55
CA LEU A 61 -1.52 13.32 -0.82
C LEU A 61 -0.34 13.30 -1.79
N GLU A 62 0.36 14.42 -1.91
CA GLU A 62 1.51 14.56 -2.79
C GLU A 62 2.82 14.05 -2.14
N ILE A 63 3.64 13.35 -2.94
CA ILE A 63 4.99 12.94 -2.61
C ILE A 63 5.93 13.53 -3.66
N ALA A 64 6.78 14.48 -3.25
CA ALA A 64 7.80 15.06 -4.09
C ALA A 64 8.75 13.98 -4.69
N PRO A 65 9.43 14.27 -5.81
CA PRO A 65 10.45 13.38 -6.35
C PRO A 65 11.47 13.00 -5.28
N ARG A 66 11.85 11.72 -5.22
CA ARG A 66 12.82 11.19 -4.23
C ARG A 66 12.41 11.35 -2.77
N ALA A 67 11.18 11.76 -2.49
CA ALA A 67 10.65 11.89 -1.14
C ALA A 67 9.84 10.64 -0.72
N ARG A 68 9.42 10.64 0.54
CA ARG A 68 8.64 9.56 1.14
C ARG A 68 7.55 10.11 2.05
N THR A 69 6.47 9.36 2.17
CA THR A 69 5.38 9.61 3.12
C THR A 69 4.98 8.33 3.83
N GLN A 70 4.05 8.45 4.78
CA GLN A 70 3.44 7.33 5.49
C GLN A 70 1.92 7.38 5.36
N ILE A 71 1.30 6.22 5.11
CA ILE A 71 -0.15 6.06 5.13
C ILE A 71 -0.53 4.92 6.06
N GLY A 72 -1.66 5.06 6.77
CA GLY A 72 -2.13 4.07 7.75
C GLY A 72 -3.55 3.59 7.49
N PHE A 73 -3.81 2.33 7.82
CA PHE A 73 -5.09 1.63 7.70
C PHE A 73 -5.43 0.92 9.02
N VAL A 74 -6.72 0.90 9.34
CA VAL A 74 -7.27 -0.14 10.21
C VAL A 74 -7.65 -1.30 9.29
N VAL A 75 -6.95 -2.42 9.41
CA VAL A 75 -7.22 -3.64 8.65
C VAL A 75 -8.06 -4.59 9.48
N GLU A 76 -9.10 -5.15 8.87
CA GLU A 76 -9.74 -6.36 9.36
C GLU A 76 -8.82 -7.54 9.05
N PHE A 77 -8.38 -8.17 10.13
CA PHE A 77 -7.46 -9.28 10.16
C PHE A 77 -7.84 -10.18 11.34
N ALA A 78 -8.78 -11.09 11.09
CA ALA A 78 -9.04 -12.19 11.99
C ALA A 78 -7.97 -13.25 11.72
N ALA A 79 -6.99 -13.40 12.62
CA ALA A 79 -5.86 -14.32 12.49
C ALA A 79 -6.32 -15.67 11.89
N PRO A 80 -6.03 -15.94 10.60
CA PRO A 80 -6.51 -17.15 9.96
C PRO A 80 -5.88 -18.38 10.64
N ARG A 81 -6.47 -19.56 10.43
CA ARG A 81 -5.82 -20.82 10.83
C ARG A 81 -4.46 -21.01 10.14
N ALA A 82 -4.29 -20.39 8.97
CA ALA A 82 -3.03 -20.32 8.25
C ALA A 82 -2.08 -19.34 8.91
N THR A 83 -0.78 -19.65 8.91
CA THR A 83 0.30 -18.80 9.44
C THR A 83 0.75 -17.70 8.48
N GLU A 84 0.19 -17.70 7.27
CA GLU A 84 0.57 -16.81 6.17
C GLU A 84 -0.63 -16.53 5.26
N ILE A 85 -0.66 -15.32 4.70
CA ILE A 85 -1.56 -14.92 3.62
C ILE A 85 -0.69 -14.54 2.43
N GLU A 86 -0.87 -15.28 1.33
CA GLU A 86 -0.23 -14.99 0.05
C GLU A 86 -1.15 -14.16 -0.85
N ASN A 87 -0.58 -13.52 -1.88
CA ASN A 87 -1.31 -12.80 -2.91
C ASN A 87 -2.28 -11.71 -2.39
N ALA A 88 -1.97 -11.12 -1.22
CA ALA A 88 -2.63 -9.91 -0.77
C ALA A 88 -2.08 -8.69 -1.53
N PHE A 89 -2.87 -7.62 -1.60
CA PHE A 89 -2.47 -6.40 -2.30
C PHE A 89 -2.75 -5.16 -1.46
N LEU A 90 -1.81 -4.21 -1.49
CA LEU A 90 -2.10 -2.79 -1.28
C LEU A 90 -2.26 -2.15 -2.66
N ILE A 91 -3.41 -1.57 -2.93
CA ILE A 91 -3.71 -0.93 -4.21
C ILE A 91 -3.85 0.57 -3.98
N MET A 92 -3.14 1.38 -4.78
CA MET A 92 -3.22 2.84 -4.76
C MET A 92 -3.70 3.38 -6.10
N ARG A 93 -4.62 4.36 -6.07
CA ARG A 93 -4.89 5.24 -7.20
C ARG A 93 -4.02 6.47 -7.07
N VAL A 94 -3.27 6.78 -8.13
CA VAL A 94 -2.31 7.88 -8.12
C VAL A 94 -2.35 8.68 -9.41
N ASN A 95 -1.88 9.91 -9.37
CA ASN A 95 -1.46 10.67 -10.54
C ASN A 95 0.07 10.79 -10.57
N TYR A 96 0.63 10.66 -11.77
CA TYR A 96 2.05 10.86 -12.04
C TYR A 96 2.21 11.49 -13.43
N ARG A 97 2.93 12.61 -13.51
CA ARG A 97 3.10 13.39 -14.77
C ARG A 97 1.77 13.68 -15.49
N GLY A 98 0.73 14.04 -14.72
CA GLY A 98 -0.60 14.38 -15.25
C GLY A 98 -1.44 13.19 -15.73
N ALA A 99 -0.92 11.96 -15.67
CA ALA A 99 -1.67 10.75 -16.02
C ALA A 99 -2.13 10.00 -14.76
N ALA A 100 -3.29 9.36 -14.84
CA ALA A 100 -3.81 8.48 -13.80
C ALA A 100 -3.21 7.07 -13.89
N TRP A 101 -2.87 6.51 -12.73
CA TRP A 101 -2.30 5.17 -12.59
C TRP A 101 -2.92 4.43 -11.42
N LYS A 102 -2.87 3.10 -11.49
CA LYS A 102 -2.98 2.20 -10.35
C LYS A 102 -1.63 1.58 -10.05
N ILE A 103 -1.27 1.56 -8.78
CA ILE A 103 -0.12 0.83 -8.27
C ILE A 103 -0.64 -0.37 -7.50
N PHE A 104 -0.14 -1.56 -7.82
CA PHE A 104 -0.43 -2.80 -7.12
C PHE A 104 0.83 -3.29 -6.42
N ALA A 105 0.84 -3.24 -5.09
CA ALA A 105 1.89 -3.87 -4.30
C ALA A 105 1.40 -5.23 -3.84
N ARG A 106 1.92 -6.32 -4.42
CA ARG A 106 1.69 -7.67 -3.91
C ARG A 106 2.47 -7.83 -2.61
N VAL A 107 1.77 -8.28 -1.58
CA VAL A 107 2.33 -8.47 -0.25
C VAL A 107 2.04 -9.88 0.24
N ARG A 108 3.02 -10.40 0.98
CA ARG A 108 2.92 -11.62 1.77
C ARG A 108 2.77 -11.22 3.23
N VAL A 109 1.71 -11.68 3.89
CA VAL A 109 1.42 -11.32 5.29
C VAL A 109 1.71 -12.53 6.17
N HIS A 110 2.70 -12.41 7.03
CA HIS A 110 2.99 -13.37 8.08
C HIS A 110 2.28 -12.99 9.37
N ILE A 111 1.89 -14.00 10.14
CA ILE A 111 1.35 -13.81 11.48
C ILE A 111 2.50 -13.93 12.48
N GLU A 112 2.78 -12.86 13.21
CA GLU A 112 3.78 -12.90 14.27
C GLU A 112 3.28 -13.64 15.52
N GLN A 113 4.19 -13.96 16.45
CA GLN A 113 3.86 -14.70 17.68
C GLN A 113 2.78 -13.99 18.54
N ASN A 114 2.72 -12.66 18.49
CA ASN A 114 1.68 -11.83 19.14
C ASN A 114 0.38 -11.71 18.32
N ARG A 115 0.26 -12.47 17.23
CA ARG A 115 -0.81 -12.42 16.22
C ARG A 115 -0.87 -11.11 15.42
N ALA A 116 0.17 -10.29 15.45
CA ALA A 116 0.26 -9.09 14.63
C ALA A 116 0.53 -9.47 13.15
N PRO A 117 -0.13 -8.80 12.19
CA PRO A 117 0.16 -9.01 10.78
C PRO A 117 1.43 -8.26 10.36
N ARG A 118 2.41 -9.00 9.83
CA ARG A 118 3.62 -8.47 9.21
C ARG A 118 3.62 -8.72 7.70
N ALA A 119 3.49 -7.66 6.93
CA ALA A 119 3.45 -7.69 5.48
C ALA A 119 4.81 -7.34 4.86
N THR A 120 5.28 -8.19 3.96
CA THR A 120 6.45 -7.94 3.11
C THR A 120 5.99 -7.71 1.68
N THR A 121 6.43 -6.61 1.07
CA THR A 121 6.15 -6.32 -0.34
C THR A 121 7.06 -7.18 -1.22
N GLU A 122 6.46 -8.00 -2.08
CA GLU A 122 7.17 -8.92 -2.97
C GLU A 122 7.35 -8.35 -4.38
N LEU A 123 6.32 -7.66 -4.88
CA LEU A 123 6.27 -7.16 -6.24
C LEU A 123 5.44 -5.89 -6.28
N ILE A 124 5.89 -4.92 -7.08
CA ILE A 124 5.14 -3.71 -7.37
C ILE A 124 4.93 -3.64 -8.88
N THR A 125 3.68 -3.55 -9.31
CA THR A 125 3.32 -3.28 -10.71
C THR A 125 2.55 -1.98 -10.80
N VAL A 126 2.67 -1.31 -11.94
CA VAL A 126 1.99 -0.05 -12.23
C VAL A 126 1.22 -0.19 -13.53
N GLN A 127 -0.02 0.29 -13.53
CA GLN A 127 -0.91 0.22 -14.68
C GLN A 127 -1.48 1.60 -14.92
N LYS A 128 -1.33 2.12 -16.14
CA LYS A 128 -2.00 3.35 -16.55
C LYS A 128 -3.51 3.11 -16.56
N THR A 129 -4.27 4.06 -16.03
CA THR A 129 -5.73 4.00 -16.07
C THR A 129 -6.26 5.13 -16.92
N GLU A 130 -7.33 4.86 -17.65
CA GLU A 130 -8.10 5.92 -18.30
C GLU A 130 -8.72 6.79 -17.21
N GLY A 131 -8.56 8.10 -17.32
CA GLY A 131 -9.25 9.05 -16.46
C GLY A 131 -10.75 8.91 -16.72
N ARG A 132 -11.52 8.59 -15.68
CA ARG A 132 -12.98 8.75 -15.72
C ARG A 132 -13.34 10.18 -15.39
#